data_AF-A0A9N9ICE9-F1
#
_entry.id   AF-A0A9N9ICE9-F1
#
_cell.length_a   1.000
_cell.length_b   1.000
_cell.length_c   1.000
_cell.angle_alpha   90.00
_cell.angle_beta   90.00
_cell.angle_gamma   90.00
#
_symmetry.space_group_name_H-M   'P 1'
#
loop_
_entity.id
_entity.type
_entity.pdbx_description
1 polymer ?
#
loop_
_entity_poly.entity_id
_entity_poly.type
_entity_poly.pdbx_seq_one_letter_code
_entity_poly.pdbx_strand_id
1 'polypeptide(L)'
;MSLKCGHLLAIIFAFGVLGAIILSFFTVKITKIEPVQDRLTGYPTWHGVYQGYDRQKNDTMRIFIAVIMLVVGVIGLKLVLNPPTKPSLITKFYTVSDDDNQESAISEVSTIDFNRSLVTYTLVTSITALASLIVDIGKLWSVIGVFHNTIEIIILLLIGSGGRIKNVSYFVWVLIYIVSVA
;
A
#
# COMPACT_ATOMS: atom_id res chain seq x y z
N MET A 1 -8.33 -11.77 21.06
CA MET A 1 -7.58 -10.49 21.06
C MET A 1 -8.52 -9.37 20.63
N SER A 2 -8.63 -8.28 21.38
CA SER A 2 -9.49 -7.14 21.03
C SER A 2 -9.06 -6.53 19.68
N LEU A 3 -10.02 -6.13 18.84
CA LEU A 3 -9.77 -5.51 17.52
C LEU A 3 -8.81 -4.30 17.61
N LYS A 4 -8.91 -3.53 18.70
CA LYS A 4 -8.03 -2.39 18.99
C LYS A 4 -6.58 -2.81 19.29
N CYS A 5 -6.39 -3.96 19.91
CA CYS A 5 -5.06 -4.53 20.17
C CYS A 5 -4.42 -5.04 18.87
N GLY A 6 -5.23 -5.62 17.97
CA GLY A 6 -4.78 -6.03 16.62
C GLY A 6 -4.30 -4.86 15.77
N HIS A 7 -5.06 -3.76 15.75
CA HIS A 7 -4.67 -2.54 15.04
C HIS A 7 -3.38 -1.92 15.59
N LEU A 8 -3.23 -1.85 16.92
CA LEU A 8 -2.00 -1.32 17.53
C LEU A 8 -0.78 -2.19 17.21
N LEU A 9 -0.91 -3.51 17.27
CA LEU A 9 0.17 -4.45 16.91
C LEU A 9 0.53 -4.37 15.42
N ALA A 10 -0.45 -4.22 14.53
CA ALA A 10 -0.25 -3.99 13.11
C ALA A 10 0.56 -2.71 12.84
N ILE A 11 0.22 -1.62 13.53
CA ILE A 11 0.94 -0.33 13.42
C ILE A 11 2.38 -0.48 13.93
N ILE A 12 2.58 -1.08 15.10
CA ILE A 12 3.92 -1.31 15.67
C ILE A 12 4.75 -2.19 14.74
N PHE A 13 4.16 -3.25 14.17
CA PHE A 13 4.82 -4.12 13.22
C PHE A 13 5.22 -3.37 11.94
N ALA A 14 4.33 -2.56 11.36
CA ALA A 14 4.63 -1.77 10.17
C ALA A 14 5.80 -0.79 10.39
N PHE A 15 5.83 -0.10 11.54
CA PHE A 15 6.96 0.78 11.90
C PHE A 15 8.24 -0.01 12.19
N GLY A 16 8.14 -1.20 12.78
CA GLY A 16 9.27 -2.10 12.99
C GLY A 16 9.90 -2.58 11.68
N VAL A 17 9.07 -2.94 10.69
CA VAL A 17 9.55 -3.34 9.35
C VAL A 17 10.17 -2.16 8.61
N LEU A 18 9.56 -0.96 8.69
CA LEU A 18 10.17 0.26 8.15
C LEU A 18 11.56 0.51 8.77
N GLY A 19 11.68 0.34 10.08
CA GLY A 19 12.97 0.44 10.79
C GLY A 19 13.98 -0.61 10.32
N ALA A 20 13.55 -1.86 10.10
CA ALA A 20 14.41 -2.93 9.59
C ALA A 20 14.87 -2.69 8.15
N ILE A 21 14.02 -2.15 7.28
CA ILE A 21 14.40 -1.72 5.92
C ILE A 21 15.44 -0.59 6.01
N ILE A 22 15.22 0.43 6.84
CA ILE A 22 16.20 1.52 7.00
C ILE A 22 17.56 0.97 7.48
N LEU A 23 17.54 -0.01 8.41
CA LEU A 23 18.75 -0.67 8.90
C LEU A 23 19.42 -1.57 7.86
N SER A 24 18.69 -2.14 6.90
CA SER A 24 19.29 -2.97 5.84
C SER A 24 20.20 -2.15 4.92
N PHE A 25 19.95 -0.85 4.75
CA PHE A 25 20.82 0.05 3.99
C PHE A 25 22.13 0.40 4.70
N PHE A 26 22.30 0.11 6.00
CA PHE A 26 23.57 0.38 6.71
C PHE A 26 24.72 -0.52 6.25
N THR A 27 24.43 -1.73 5.78
CA THR A 27 25.45 -2.71 5.37
C THR A 27 25.71 -2.71 3.86
N VAL A 28 24.82 -2.09 3.08
CA VAL A 28 24.96 -1.99 1.63
C VAL A 28 25.97 -0.89 1.32
N LYS A 29 27.14 -1.28 0.80
CA LYS A 29 28.03 -0.35 0.09
C LYS A 29 27.34 0.01 -1.22
N ILE A 30 26.58 1.10 -1.21
CA ILE A 30 25.96 1.64 -2.42
C ILE A 30 27.11 1.98 -3.37
N THR A 31 27.28 1.19 -4.43
CA THR A 31 28.12 1.52 -5.57
C THR A 31 27.77 2.94 -5.96
N LYS A 32 28.78 3.80 -6.24
CA LYS A 32 28.54 5.19 -6.65
C LYS A 32 27.71 5.18 -7.95
N ILE A 33 26.39 5.15 -7.82
CA ILE A 33 25.47 5.47 -8.89
C ILE A 33 25.57 6.98 -9.00
N GLU A 34 26.20 7.45 -10.05
CA GLU A 34 26.27 8.88 -10.31
C GLU A 34 24.84 9.39 -10.48
N PRO A 35 24.42 10.37 -9.65
CA PRO A 35 23.08 10.90 -9.77
C PRO A 35 22.94 11.61 -11.11
N VAL A 36 21.83 11.36 -11.79
CA VAL A 36 21.45 12.10 -12.99
C VAL A 36 20.52 13.22 -12.56
N GLN A 37 20.54 14.36 -13.24
CA GLN A 37 19.60 15.44 -12.93
C GLN A 37 18.21 15.09 -13.47
N ASP A 38 17.19 15.27 -12.64
CA ASP A 38 15.81 15.26 -13.06
C ASP A 38 15.58 16.33 -14.14
N ARG A 39 14.78 15.99 -15.15
CA ARG A 39 14.55 16.85 -16.32
C ARG A 39 13.70 18.08 -16.02
N LEU A 40 12.85 18.03 -14.99
CA LEU A 40 11.90 19.11 -14.66
C LEU A 40 12.41 19.99 -13.53
N THR A 41 13.03 19.39 -12.53
CA THR A 41 13.45 20.06 -11.30
C THR A 41 14.96 20.25 -11.19
N GLY A 42 15.74 19.52 -11.99
CA GLY A 42 17.21 19.53 -11.90
C GLY A 42 17.77 18.86 -10.64
N TYR A 43 16.92 18.32 -9.76
CA TYR A 43 17.37 17.62 -8.55
C TYR A 43 18.07 16.31 -8.91
N PRO A 44 19.03 15.85 -8.10
CA PRO A 44 19.68 14.57 -8.31
C PRO A 44 18.69 13.41 -8.12
N THR A 45 18.68 12.51 -9.10
CA THR A 45 17.90 11.26 -9.12
C THR A 45 18.84 10.08 -9.31
N TRP A 46 18.41 8.92 -8.84
CA TRP A 46 19.23 7.69 -8.88
C TRP A 46 18.63 6.62 -9.80
N HIS A 47 17.69 7.02 -10.68
CA HIS A 47 17.14 6.10 -11.66
C HIS A 47 18.16 5.91 -12.80
N GLY A 48 18.81 4.75 -12.83
CA GLY A 48 19.66 4.37 -13.94
C GLY A 48 18.84 4.25 -15.23
N VAL A 49 19.39 4.68 -16.36
CA VAL A 49 18.80 4.43 -17.68
C VAL A 49 19.28 3.06 -18.15
N TYR A 50 18.39 2.07 -18.21
CA TYR A 50 18.72 0.76 -18.75
C TYR A 50 18.60 0.75 -20.29
N GLN A 51 19.29 -0.20 -20.94
CA GLN A 51 19.27 -0.31 -22.40
C GLN A 51 17.84 -0.57 -22.90
N GLY A 52 17.39 0.24 -23.87
CA GLY A 52 16.02 0.18 -24.39
C GLY A 52 14.98 0.90 -23.52
N TYR A 53 15.40 1.73 -22.56
CA TYR A 53 14.48 2.57 -21.80
C TYR A 53 13.77 3.59 -22.71
N ASP A 54 12.48 3.36 -22.93
CA ASP A 54 11.60 4.31 -23.60
C ASP A 54 10.92 5.20 -22.57
N ARG A 55 11.40 6.44 -22.50
CA ARG A 55 10.92 7.45 -21.57
C ARG A 55 9.48 7.87 -21.88
N GLN A 56 9.12 8.01 -23.14
CA GLN A 56 7.77 8.44 -23.54
C GLN A 56 6.75 7.36 -23.17
N LYS A 57 7.12 6.10 -23.34
CA LYS A 57 6.31 4.96 -22.91
C LYS A 57 6.13 4.92 -21.39
N ASN A 58 7.20 5.15 -20.61
CA ASN A 58 7.11 5.22 -19.15
C ASN A 58 6.25 6.39 -18.68
N ASP A 59 6.46 7.59 -19.23
CA ASP A 59 5.68 8.77 -18.89
C ASP A 59 4.19 8.57 -19.21
N THR A 60 3.89 7.98 -20.37
CA THR A 60 2.51 7.65 -20.78
C THR A 60 1.86 6.67 -19.82
N MET A 61 2.59 5.62 -19.40
CA MET A 61 2.11 4.67 -18.39
C MET A 61 1.82 5.37 -17.05
N ARG A 62 2.73 6.21 -16.55
CA ARG A 62 2.56 6.95 -15.29
C ARG A 62 1.36 7.91 -15.36
N ILE A 63 1.17 8.62 -16.47
CA ILE A 63 0.02 9.50 -16.68
C ILE A 63 -1.28 8.68 -16.68
N PHE A 64 -1.31 7.56 -17.41
CA PHE A 64 -2.46 6.68 -17.47
C PHE A 64 -2.85 6.18 -16.07
N ILE A 65 -1.89 5.67 -15.30
CA ILE A 65 -2.09 5.23 -13.91
C ILE A 65 -2.61 6.40 -13.06
N ALA A 66 -1.97 7.56 -13.12
CA ALA A 66 -2.39 8.73 -12.36
C ALA A 66 -3.85 9.10 -12.62
N VAL A 67 -4.27 9.15 -13.88
CA VAL A 67 -5.63 9.52 -14.30
C VAL A 67 -6.64 8.47 -13.86
N ILE A 68 -6.42 7.19 -14.16
CA ILE A 68 -7.36 6.12 -13.82
C ILE A 68 -7.53 6.03 -12.31
N MET A 69 -6.41 6.04 -11.56
CA MET A 69 -6.44 5.97 -10.10
C MET A 69 -7.11 7.21 -9.50
N LEU A 70 -6.93 8.41 -10.06
CA LEU A 70 -7.64 9.60 -9.59
C LEU A 70 -9.15 9.45 -9.79
N VAL A 71 -9.59 9.04 -10.98
CA VAL A 71 -11.02 8.88 -11.31
C VAL A 71 -11.66 7.83 -10.40
N VAL A 72 -11.06 6.64 -10.30
CA VAL A 72 -11.55 5.55 -9.45
C VAL A 72 -11.53 5.96 -7.98
N GLY A 73 -10.47 6.62 -7.53
CA GLY A 73 -10.33 7.10 -6.15
C GLY A 73 -11.39 8.14 -5.77
N VAL A 74 -11.69 9.10 -6.66
CA VAL A 74 -12.74 10.11 -6.42
C VAL A 74 -14.13 9.46 -6.38
N ILE A 75 -14.42 8.52 -7.27
CA ILE A 75 -15.68 7.76 -7.25
C ILE A 75 -15.78 6.95 -5.95
N GLY A 76 -14.72 6.22 -5.60
CA GLY A 76 -14.64 5.44 -4.37
C GLY A 76 -14.80 6.30 -3.12
N LEU A 77 -14.22 7.50 -3.10
CA LEU A 77 -14.34 8.45 -1.98
C LEU A 77 -15.80 8.83 -1.74
N LYS A 78 -16.56 9.10 -2.80
CA LYS A 78 -18.01 9.37 -2.68
C LYS A 78 -18.75 8.18 -2.06
N LEU A 79 -18.40 6.95 -2.45
CA LEU A 79 -19.02 5.73 -1.95
C LEU A 79 -18.67 5.43 -0.49
N VAL A 80 -17.44 5.68 -0.03
CA VAL A 80 -17.05 5.40 1.36
C VAL A 80 -17.46 6.51 2.34
N LEU A 81 -17.65 7.74 1.85
CA LEU A 81 -18.20 8.85 2.63
C LEU A 81 -19.72 8.79 2.73
N ASN A 82 -20.40 8.28 1.69
CA ASN A 82 -21.84 8.07 1.67
C ASN A 82 -22.13 6.60 1.31
N PRO A 83 -21.96 5.66 2.26
CA PRO A 83 -22.16 4.24 2.01
C PRO A 83 -23.57 3.94 1.49
N PRO A 84 -23.72 3.01 0.56
CA PRO A 84 -25.03 2.61 0.07
C PRO A 84 -25.85 2.00 1.21
N THR A 85 -27.11 2.40 1.31
CA THR A 85 -28.06 1.89 2.32
C THR A 85 -28.78 0.62 1.87
N LYS A 86 -28.76 0.32 0.55
CA LYS A 86 -29.38 -0.88 0.00
C LYS A 86 -28.59 -2.13 0.44
N PRO A 87 -29.22 -3.12 1.10
CA PRO A 87 -28.52 -4.30 1.62
C PRO A 87 -27.72 -5.08 0.57
N SER A 88 -28.20 -5.13 -0.67
CA SER A 88 -27.52 -5.83 -1.79
C SER A 88 -26.19 -5.19 -2.22
N LEU A 89 -25.89 -3.98 -1.75
CA LEU A 89 -24.67 -3.24 -2.07
C LEU A 89 -23.70 -3.14 -0.88
N ILE A 90 -24.09 -3.64 0.28
CA ILE A 90 -23.26 -3.64 1.49
C ILE A 90 -22.31 -4.83 1.41
N THR A 91 -21.01 -4.55 1.34
CA THR A 91 -19.98 -5.59 1.37
C THR A 91 -19.65 -5.97 2.82
N LYS A 92 -19.39 -7.25 3.04
CA LYS A 92 -19.03 -7.83 4.35
C LYS A 92 -17.95 -8.88 4.16
N PHE A 93 -17.08 -9.04 5.15
CA PHE A 93 -16.25 -10.22 5.27
C PHE A 93 -16.99 -11.26 6.11
N TYR A 94 -16.91 -12.53 5.71
CA TYR A 94 -17.50 -13.66 6.44
C TYR A 94 -16.39 -14.48 7.07
N THR A 95 -16.56 -14.83 8.34
CA THR A 95 -15.57 -15.64 9.06
C THR A 95 -16.27 -16.80 9.77
N VAL A 96 -15.60 -17.95 9.81
CA VAL A 96 -16.07 -19.16 10.49
C VAL A 96 -15.25 -19.32 11.77
N SER A 97 -15.91 -19.45 12.92
CA SER A 97 -15.24 -19.79 14.17
C SER A 97 -15.13 -21.30 14.34
N ASP A 98 -13.91 -21.83 14.45
CA ASP A 98 -13.63 -23.22 14.81
C ASP A 98 -13.81 -23.50 16.32
N ASP A 99 -14.78 -22.86 16.99
CA ASP A 99 -15.03 -23.18 18.40
C ASP A 99 -15.85 -24.48 18.45
N ASP A 100 -15.22 -25.58 18.87
CA ASP A 100 -15.75 -26.96 18.91
C ASP A 100 -17.09 -27.14 19.67
N ASN A 101 -17.58 -26.10 20.36
CA ASN A 101 -18.76 -26.15 21.23
C ASN A 101 -19.97 -25.37 20.71
N GLN A 102 -19.89 -24.70 19.56
CA GLN A 102 -21.02 -24.07 18.89
C GLN A 102 -20.98 -24.39 17.41
N GLU A 103 -22.10 -24.92 16.90
CA GLU A 103 -22.40 -25.07 15.47
C GLU A 103 -21.82 -23.88 14.70
N SER A 104 -20.91 -24.15 13.74
CA SER A 104 -20.02 -23.21 13.06
C SER A 104 -20.65 -21.84 12.81
N ALA A 105 -20.51 -20.93 13.78
CA ALA A 105 -21.19 -19.65 13.71
C ALA A 105 -20.49 -18.76 12.67
N ILE A 106 -21.18 -18.50 11.56
CA ILE A 106 -20.72 -17.52 10.56
C ILE A 106 -20.86 -16.14 11.19
N SER A 107 -19.73 -15.46 11.39
CA SER A 107 -19.72 -14.08 11.86
C SER A 107 -19.39 -13.12 10.72
N GLU A 108 -20.15 -12.03 10.67
CA GLU A 108 -20.01 -10.99 9.67
C GLU A 108 -19.16 -9.84 10.21
N VAL A 109 -18.21 -9.36 9.40
CA VAL A 109 -17.35 -8.22 9.72
C VAL A 109 -17.54 -7.14 8.66
N SER A 110 -17.73 -5.89 9.10
CA SER A 110 -17.85 -4.74 8.20
C SER A 110 -16.56 -4.52 7.41
N THR A 111 -16.69 -4.23 6.11
CA THR A 111 -15.58 -3.90 5.20
C THR A 111 -15.31 -2.41 5.10
N ILE A 112 -16.03 -1.56 5.83
CA ILE A 112 -16.00 -0.10 5.61
C ILE A 112 -14.59 0.49 5.75
N ASP A 113 -13.82 0.07 6.75
CA ASP A 113 -12.45 0.56 6.97
C ASP A 113 -11.46 0.01 5.94
N PHE A 114 -11.70 -1.22 5.46
CA PHE A 114 -10.98 -1.79 4.32
C PHE A 114 -11.23 -0.97 3.05
N ASN A 115 -12.50 -0.68 2.74
CA ASN A 115 -12.86 0.11 1.56
C ASN A 115 -12.28 1.52 1.63
N ARG A 116 -12.32 2.16 2.81
CA ARG A 116 -11.68 3.47 3.02
C ARG A 116 -10.18 3.42 2.76
N SER A 117 -9.49 2.41 3.30
CA SER A 117 -8.05 2.24 3.09
C SER A 117 -7.72 1.98 1.62
N LEU A 118 -8.54 1.19 0.92
CA LEU A 118 -8.40 0.94 -0.52
C LEU A 118 -8.56 2.22 -1.34
N VAL A 119 -9.55 3.05 -1.02
CA VAL A 119 -9.75 4.35 -1.66
C VAL A 119 -8.58 5.30 -1.38
N THR A 120 -8.10 5.36 -0.14
CA THR A 120 -6.94 6.16 0.23
C THR A 120 -5.70 5.71 -0.53
N TYR A 121 -5.45 4.40 -0.61
CA TYR A 121 -4.40 3.83 -1.44
C TYR A 121 -4.52 4.30 -2.88
N THR A 122 -5.69 4.14 -3.49
CA THR A 122 -5.92 4.53 -4.88
C THR A 122 -5.59 6.01 -5.14
N LEU A 123 -6.02 6.91 -4.26
CA LEU A 123 -5.70 8.34 -4.36
C LEU A 123 -4.21 8.61 -4.16
N VAL A 124 -3.57 7.93 -3.20
CA VAL A 124 -2.14 8.07 -2.94
C VAL A 124 -1.30 7.51 -4.08
N THR A 125 -1.69 6.41 -4.72
CA THR A 125 -1.02 5.90 -5.93
C THR A 125 -1.09 6.90 -7.07
N SER A 126 -2.23 7.58 -7.24
CA SER A 126 -2.34 8.67 -8.23
C SER A 126 -1.35 9.80 -7.94
N ILE A 127 -1.31 10.27 -6.69
CA ILE A 127 -0.37 11.31 -6.25
C ILE A 127 1.08 10.83 -6.42
N THR A 128 1.36 9.57 -6.12
CA THR A 128 2.70 8.97 -6.24
C THR A 128 3.14 8.90 -7.70
N ALA A 129 2.23 8.53 -8.60
CA ALA A 129 2.50 8.50 -10.04
C ALA A 129 2.78 9.92 -10.57
N LEU A 130 1.98 10.92 -10.19
CA LEU A 130 2.21 12.33 -10.56
C LEU A 130 3.50 12.87 -9.96
N ALA A 131 3.79 12.59 -8.70
CA ALA A 131 5.03 12.98 -8.05
C ALA A 131 6.23 12.37 -8.77
N SER A 132 6.17 11.09 -9.15
CA SER A 132 7.24 10.44 -9.91
C SER A 132 7.44 11.03 -11.31
N LEU A 133 6.42 11.68 -11.89
CA LEU A 133 6.56 12.40 -13.16
C LEU A 133 7.25 13.76 -12.98
N ILE A 134 7.02 14.42 -11.84
CA ILE A 134 7.48 15.79 -11.56
C ILE A 134 8.88 15.80 -10.95
N VAL A 135 9.13 14.97 -9.93
CA VAL A 135 10.38 15.00 -9.14
C VAL A 135 11.27 13.77 -9.38
N ASP A 136 10.82 12.83 -10.22
CA ASP A 136 11.43 11.53 -10.49
C ASP A 136 11.74 10.72 -9.20
N ILE A 137 12.36 9.55 -9.31
CA ILE A 137 12.70 8.70 -8.16
C ILE A 137 13.95 9.26 -7.47
N GLY A 138 13.72 10.29 -6.64
CA GLY A 138 14.71 10.96 -5.80
C GLY A 138 14.23 11.13 -4.35
N LYS A 139 14.96 11.93 -3.56
CA LYS A 139 14.69 12.16 -2.12
C LYS A 139 13.29 12.73 -1.84
N LEU A 140 12.73 13.49 -2.78
CA LEU A 140 11.39 14.07 -2.64
C LEU A 140 10.29 13.02 -2.89
N TRP A 141 10.54 12.05 -3.78
CA TRP A 141 9.61 10.96 -4.05
C TRP A 141 9.58 9.94 -2.91
N SER A 142 10.71 9.68 -2.24
CA SER A 142 10.81 8.61 -1.24
C SER A 142 9.81 8.75 -0.09
N VAL A 143 9.48 9.98 0.34
CA VAL A 143 8.47 10.19 1.40
C VAL A 143 7.08 9.75 0.93
N ILE A 144 6.72 10.10 -0.31
CA ILE A 144 5.43 9.73 -0.92
C ILE A 144 5.38 8.22 -1.18
N GLY A 145 6.48 7.63 -1.67
CA GLY A 145 6.60 6.19 -1.87
C GLY A 145 6.49 5.38 -0.56
N VAL A 146 7.13 5.84 0.53
CA VAL A 146 6.97 5.21 1.85
C VAL A 146 5.52 5.27 2.33
N PHE A 147 4.85 6.41 2.13
CA PHE A 147 3.44 6.53 2.49
C PHE A 147 2.54 5.59 1.67
N HIS A 148 2.77 5.50 0.35
CA HIS A 148 2.10 4.54 -0.53
C HIS A 148 2.23 3.10 -0.04
N ASN A 149 3.46 2.65 0.20
CA ASN A 149 3.77 1.28 0.63
C ASN A 149 3.20 0.99 2.04
N THR A 150 3.15 2.01 2.91
CA THR A 150 2.51 1.88 4.23
C THR A 150 1.02 1.56 4.10
N ILE A 151 0.32 2.18 3.15
CA ILE A 151 -1.11 1.91 2.93
C ILE A 151 -1.31 0.51 2.34
N GLU A 152 -0.45 0.04 1.45
CA GLU A 152 -0.48 -1.34 0.95
C GLU A 152 -0.39 -2.35 2.10
N ILE A 153 0.52 -2.13 3.05
CA ILE A 153 0.65 -2.96 4.25
C ILE A 153 -0.62 -2.91 5.10
N ILE A 154 -1.22 -1.74 5.28
CA ILE A 154 -2.50 -1.59 6.01
C ILE A 154 -3.60 -2.38 5.31
N ILE A 155 -3.71 -2.32 3.99
CA ILE A 155 -4.70 -3.07 3.21
C ILE A 155 -4.50 -4.57 3.38
N LEU A 156 -3.27 -5.06 3.27
CA LEU A 156 -2.95 -6.48 3.51
C LEU A 156 -3.42 -6.87 4.92
N LEU A 157 -2.99 -6.13 5.95
CA LEU A 157 -3.37 -6.40 7.33
C LEU A 157 -4.89 -6.35 7.55
N LEU A 158 -5.61 -5.46 6.89
CA LEU A 158 -7.07 -5.38 6.96
C LEU A 158 -7.74 -6.61 6.31
N ILE A 159 -7.26 -7.08 5.15
CA ILE A 159 -7.71 -8.34 4.52
C ILE A 159 -7.52 -9.50 5.49
N GLY A 160 -6.36 -9.58 6.13
CA GLY A 160 -6.09 -10.65 7.10
C GLY A 160 -6.88 -10.52 8.40
N SER A 161 -7.11 -9.30 8.90
CA SER A 161 -7.87 -9.06 10.13
C SER A 161 -9.38 -9.30 9.96
N GLY A 162 -9.91 -9.04 8.76
CA GLY A 162 -11.29 -9.35 8.35
C GLY A 162 -11.59 -10.84 8.23
N GLY A 163 -10.61 -11.71 8.52
CA GLY A 163 -10.75 -13.16 8.50
C GLY A 163 -9.89 -13.89 9.54
N ARG A 164 -9.46 -13.20 10.61
CA ARG A 164 -8.61 -13.71 11.72
C ARG A 164 -7.35 -14.46 11.25
N ILE A 165 -6.27 -13.73 10.97
CA ILE A 165 -4.92 -14.31 10.92
C ILE A 165 -4.64 -15.03 12.25
N LYS A 166 -4.75 -16.35 12.24
CA LYS A 166 -4.26 -17.22 13.33
C LYS A 166 -2.83 -17.69 13.07
N ASN A 167 -2.35 -17.58 11.82
CA ASN A 167 -1.10 -18.19 11.37
C ASN A 167 0.00 -17.14 11.15
N VAL A 168 1.12 -17.32 11.84
CA VAL A 168 2.34 -16.49 11.73
C VAL A 168 2.89 -16.47 10.30
N SER A 169 2.64 -17.51 9.50
CA SER A 169 3.06 -17.58 8.09
C SER A 169 2.52 -16.43 7.24
N TYR A 170 1.36 -15.87 7.58
CA TYR A 170 0.81 -14.70 6.91
C TYR A 170 1.72 -13.47 7.08
N PHE A 171 2.24 -13.24 8.28
CA PHE A 171 3.17 -12.14 8.54
C PHE A 171 4.52 -12.35 7.85
N VAL A 172 4.93 -13.61 7.64
CA VAL A 172 6.11 -13.95 6.83
C VAL A 172 5.88 -13.58 5.37
N TRP A 173 4.69 -13.87 4.81
CA TRP A 173 4.36 -13.46 3.43
C TRP A 173 4.28 -11.95 3.26
N VAL A 174 3.71 -11.23 4.23
CA VAL A 174 3.72 -9.77 4.26
C VAL A 174 5.15 -9.25 4.32
N LEU A 175 6.01 -9.85 5.15
CA LEU A 175 7.43 -9.47 5.22
C LEU A 175 8.17 -9.74 3.91
N ILE A 176 7.95 -10.90 3.27
CA ILE A 176 8.53 -11.23 1.97
C ILE A 176 8.09 -10.21 0.91
N TYR A 177 6.80 -9.90 0.86
CA TYR A 177 6.28 -8.86 -0.03
C TYR A 177 7.03 -7.55 0.20
N ILE A 178 7.07 -7.08 1.45
CA ILE A 178 7.74 -5.83 1.82
C ILE A 178 9.22 -5.82 1.40
N VAL A 179 9.97 -6.89 1.64
CA VAL A 179 11.38 -7.02 1.22
C VAL A 179 11.52 -7.07 -0.31
N SER A 180 10.54 -7.60 -1.03
CA SER A 180 10.57 -7.69 -2.50
C SER A 180 10.23 -6.37 -3.21
N VAL A 181 9.48 -5.48 -2.54
CA VAL A 181 9.08 -4.18 -3.09
C VAL A 181 9.84 -2.99 -2.49
N ALA A 182 10.70 -3.22 -1.49
CA ALA A 182 11.63 -2.26 -0.92
C ALA A 182 12.95 -2.22 -1.69
#